data_AF-A0A943DGG3-F1
#
_entry.id   AF-A0A943DGG3-F1
#
_cell.length_a   1.000
_cell.length_b   1.000
_cell.length_c   1.000
_cell.angle_alpha   90.00
_cell.angle_beta   90.00
_cell.angle_gamma   90.00
#
_symmetry.space_group_name_H-M   'P 1'
#
loop_
_entity.id
_entity.type
_entity.pdbx_description
1 polymer ?
#
loop_
_entity_poly.entity_id
_entity_poly.type
_entity_poly.pdbx_seq_one_letter_code
_entity_poly.pdbx_strand_id
1 'polypeptide(L)'
;MKKLLVTFLSVIMVMVFMPTMAFAANDNVAKIGDKEYATLAAAVEEAEDGDTIELLNDTTANDIRLTKSLTFNLNGKTITGTSDATRVFLVQNKTVSATFNGGVIEVTNVAGDGLGIATQGGKLELNDMEIRVAAPDTTALYNYGIRISAYNTAGNGEDYNRVEAVINNTKVIETGKTQDNGNTVGIAVIGANDKDDSGAYIESASVKLNNVDVKATAFALSGNGAAHSTNIEVRNSNLTSFEGAAIYHPQAGTMNVYGGTITGATGIEIRGGNVNVSGGTKITATADPTSVDPNGNGTTSTGAAIAVSQHTTKLPISVTIDGAELTGASALVANNPQNNSAEDIAKVEVIIENGQFTGLVNTNEGGKIEAAGGTFDRLGDKVEVTAADVAEITENDGSVKTVVGLANINETIKDAPAGTKVRIVKAAEGSKITAPAEVTVENTTDVSIEVNEDTLDAGQTITVEKKPETENPPAGDNDDGNKNEEPEKDTVPKTSDVNNMFPWIMAMALAAGAAAMLKRKEG
;
A
#
# COMPACT_ATOMS: atom_id res chain seq x y z
N MET A 1 -53.47 16.95 37.80
CA MET A 1 -52.54 16.03 37.10
C MET A 1 -53.14 14.69 36.66
N LYS A 2 -54.22 14.16 37.28
CA LYS A 2 -54.82 12.87 36.83
C LYS A 2 -55.78 12.93 35.63
N LYS A 3 -56.31 14.11 35.26
CA LYS A 3 -57.22 14.26 34.09
C LYS A 3 -56.50 14.59 32.77
N LEU A 4 -55.25 15.08 32.81
CA LEU A 4 -54.46 15.38 31.60
C LEU A 4 -53.76 14.13 31.04
N LEU A 5 -53.45 13.16 31.90
CA LEU A 5 -52.76 11.92 31.52
C LEU A 5 -53.67 10.95 30.74
N VAL A 6 -54.97 10.92 31.06
CA VAL A 6 -55.94 10.01 30.41
C VAL A 6 -56.29 10.49 29.00
N THR A 7 -56.37 11.80 28.77
CA THR A 7 -56.61 12.36 27.43
C THR A 7 -55.40 12.19 26.51
N PHE A 8 -54.18 12.25 27.04
CA PHE A 8 -52.96 11.99 26.29
C PHE A 8 -52.81 10.51 25.90
N LEU A 9 -53.20 9.58 26.79
CA LEU A 9 -53.17 8.14 26.49
C LEU A 9 -54.25 7.71 25.49
N SER A 10 -55.40 8.40 25.48
CA SER A 10 -56.51 8.13 24.55
C SER A 10 -56.19 8.54 23.10
N VAL A 11 -55.43 9.62 22.91
CA VAL A 11 -54.99 10.07 21.57
C VAL A 11 -53.90 9.16 21.01
N ILE A 12 -53.01 8.64 21.85
CA ILE A 12 -51.97 7.67 21.44
C ILE A 12 -52.61 6.34 21.02
N MET A 13 -53.65 5.87 21.71
CA MET A 13 -54.30 4.60 21.35
C MET A 13 -55.08 4.68 20.02
N VAL A 14 -55.54 5.86 19.61
CA VAL A 14 -56.21 6.07 18.30
C VAL A 14 -55.20 6.18 17.14
N MET A 15 -53.94 6.56 17.38
CA MET A 15 -52.89 6.51 16.35
C MET A 15 -52.38 5.10 16.05
N VAL A 16 -52.48 4.15 16.99
CA VAL A 16 -52.01 2.75 16.82
C VAL A 16 -52.99 1.89 16.00
N PHE A 17 -54.23 2.35 15.81
CA PHE A 17 -55.25 1.67 15.01
C PHE A 17 -55.53 2.31 13.64
N MET A 18 -54.75 3.30 13.21
CA MET A 18 -54.74 3.64 11.79
C MET A 18 -54.02 2.51 11.05
N PRO A 19 -54.62 1.88 10.02
CA PRO A 19 -53.90 0.93 9.20
C PRO A 19 -52.64 1.66 8.73
N THR A 20 -51.48 1.14 9.11
CA THR A 20 -50.22 1.53 8.48
C THR A 20 -50.47 1.44 6.99
N MET A 21 -50.48 2.56 6.29
CA MET A 21 -50.38 2.52 4.83
C MET A 21 -49.01 1.89 4.59
N ALA A 22 -49.02 0.58 4.34
CA ALA A 22 -47.96 -0.06 3.61
C ALA A 22 -47.96 0.65 2.27
N PHE A 23 -47.08 1.64 2.11
CA PHE A 23 -46.57 1.91 0.78
C PHE A 23 -46.13 0.56 0.26
N ALA A 24 -46.74 0.10 -0.83
CA ALA A 24 -46.26 -1.07 -1.53
C ALA A 24 -44.76 -0.83 -1.70
N ALA A 25 -43.94 -1.66 -1.04
CA ALA A 25 -42.53 -1.69 -1.37
C ALA A 25 -42.52 -1.93 -2.87
N ASN A 26 -41.92 -1.00 -3.61
CA ASN A 26 -41.76 -1.24 -5.02
C ASN A 26 -40.77 -2.39 -5.12
N ASP A 27 -41.28 -3.61 -5.31
CA ASP A 27 -40.51 -4.86 -5.31
C ASP A 27 -39.54 -4.92 -6.51
N ASN A 28 -39.63 -3.94 -7.42
CA ASN A 28 -38.70 -3.81 -8.52
C ASN A 28 -37.27 -3.55 -8.02
N VAL A 29 -36.33 -4.26 -8.62
CA VAL A 29 -34.92 -4.25 -8.23
C VAL A 29 -34.15 -3.15 -8.94
N ALA A 30 -34.43 -2.90 -10.21
CA ALA A 30 -33.65 -1.99 -11.04
C ALA A 30 -34.52 -1.20 -12.01
N LYS A 31 -33.98 -0.13 -12.59
CA LYS A 31 -34.63 0.63 -13.66
C LYS A 31 -33.63 1.09 -14.72
N ILE A 32 -34.15 1.34 -15.92
CA ILE A 32 -33.47 2.00 -17.05
C ILE A 32 -34.35 3.15 -17.49
N GLY A 33 -33.87 4.39 -17.33
CA GLY A 33 -34.72 5.57 -17.43
C GLY A 33 -35.89 5.47 -16.44
N ASP A 34 -37.13 5.52 -16.97
CA ASP A 34 -38.36 5.39 -16.17
C ASP A 34 -38.92 3.96 -16.13
N LYS A 35 -38.35 3.01 -16.89
CA LYS A 35 -38.82 1.62 -16.95
C LYS A 35 -38.19 0.81 -15.81
N GLU A 36 -39.02 0.25 -14.95
CA GLU A 36 -38.59 -0.57 -13.81
C GLU A 36 -38.67 -2.08 -14.11
N TYR A 37 -37.83 -2.85 -13.43
CA TYR A 37 -37.65 -4.28 -13.62
C TYR A 37 -37.66 -5.02 -12.28
N ALA A 38 -38.34 -6.16 -12.24
CA ALA A 38 -38.42 -7.01 -11.04
C ALA A 38 -37.06 -7.61 -10.64
N THR A 39 -36.11 -7.76 -11.56
CA THR A 39 -34.79 -8.33 -11.29
C THR A 39 -33.70 -7.57 -12.04
N LEU A 40 -32.46 -7.62 -11.52
CA LEU A 40 -31.30 -7.06 -12.21
C LEU A 40 -31.04 -7.74 -13.55
N ALA A 41 -31.19 -9.07 -13.62
CA ALA A 41 -31.00 -9.82 -14.86
C ALA A 41 -31.98 -9.37 -15.97
N ALA A 42 -33.24 -9.13 -15.63
CA ALA A 42 -34.22 -8.64 -16.59
C ALA A 42 -33.89 -7.23 -17.11
N ALA A 43 -33.34 -6.36 -16.25
CA ALA A 43 -32.85 -5.05 -16.68
C ALA A 43 -31.68 -5.21 -17.65
N VAL A 44 -30.69 -6.06 -17.34
CA VAL A 44 -29.52 -6.30 -18.20
C VAL A 44 -29.89 -6.89 -19.56
N GLU A 45 -30.87 -7.80 -19.61
CA GLU A 45 -31.34 -8.40 -20.87
C GLU A 45 -31.95 -7.34 -21.82
N GLU A 46 -32.77 -6.45 -21.27
CA GLU A 46 -33.44 -5.39 -22.02
C GLU A 46 -32.55 -4.18 -22.33
N ALA A 47 -31.51 -3.94 -21.54
CA ALA A 47 -30.61 -2.80 -21.71
C ALA A 47 -29.96 -2.79 -23.09
N GLU A 48 -29.81 -1.61 -23.69
CA GLU A 48 -29.06 -1.39 -24.92
C GLU A 48 -27.64 -0.88 -24.64
N ASP A 49 -26.77 -0.93 -25.66
CA ASP A 49 -25.40 -0.42 -25.55
C ASP A 49 -25.39 1.06 -25.11
N GLY A 50 -24.68 1.34 -24.02
CA GLY A 50 -24.56 2.66 -23.40
C GLY A 50 -25.58 2.94 -22.30
N ASP A 51 -26.54 2.04 -22.03
CA ASP A 51 -27.56 2.27 -21.01
C ASP A 51 -26.98 2.31 -19.59
N THR A 52 -27.70 3.03 -18.73
CA THR A 52 -27.47 3.07 -17.29
C THR A 52 -28.58 2.32 -16.56
N ILE A 53 -28.18 1.31 -15.78
CA ILE A 53 -29.04 0.55 -14.88
C ILE A 53 -28.88 1.12 -13.47
N GLU A 54 -29.95 1.66 -12.90
CA GLU A 54 -29.98 2.15 -11.51
C GLU A 54 -30.64 1.10 -10.61
N LEU A 55 -29.96 0.75 -9.51
CA LEU A 55 -30.47 -0.20 -8.53
C LEU A 55 -31.38 0.52 -7.52
N LEU A 56 -32.59 -0.03 -7.32
CA LEU A 56 -33.62 0.51 -6.44
C LEU A 56 -33.62 -0.17 -5.06
N ASN A 57 -33.30 -1.47 -5.03
CA ASN A 57 -33.29 -2.29 -3.84
C ASN A 57 -32.08 -3.24 -3.83
N ASP A 58 -31.67 -3.66 -2.64
CA ASP A 58 -30.70 -4.75 -2.49
C ASP A 58 -31.24 -6.00 -3.20
N THR A 59 -30.34 -6.79 -3.79
CA THR A 59 -30.73 -7.93 -4.61
C THR A 59 -29.71 -9.06 -4.59
N THR A 60 -30.13 -10.21 -5.08
CA THR A 60 -29.28 -11.36 -5.35
C THR A 60 -29.09 -11.52 -6.84
N ALA A 61 -27.86 -11.70 -7.28
CA ALA A 61 -27.55 -11.91 -8.69
C ALA A 61 -26.34 -12.83 -8.85
N ASN A 62 -26.41 -13.70 -9.86
CA ASN A 62 -25.35 -14.65 -10.19
C ASN A 62 -25.12 -14.63 -11.70
N ASP A 63 -23.86 -14.73 -12.10
CA ASP A 63 -23.43 -14.87 -13.49
C ASP A 63 -24.09 -13.85 -14.45
N ILE A 64 -24.20 -12.60 -14.01
CA ILE A 64 -24.68 -11.50 -14.86
C ILE A 64 -23.63 -11.25 -15.94
N ARG A 65 -23.89 -11.81 -17.12
CA ARG A 65 -23.01 -11.76 -18.28
C ARG A 65 -23.28 -10.49 -19.09
N LEU A 66 -22.24 -9.67 -19.22
CA LEU A 66 -22.27 -8.42 -19.97
C LEU A 66 -21.65 -8.64 -21.35
N THR A 67 -22.51 -8.60 -22.36
CA THR A 67 -22.12 -8.58 -23.79
C THR A 67 -22.35 -7.22 -24.44
N LYS A 68 -22.99 -6.30 -23.70
CA LYS A 68 -23.27 -4.92 -24.06
C LYS A 68 -22.50 -3.99 -23.13
N SER A 69 -22.13 -2.82 -23.62
CA SER A 69 -21.44 -1.82 -22.80
C SER A 69 -22.46 -1.11 -21.90
N LEU A 70 -22.33 -1.24 -20.58
CA LEU A 70 -23.34 -0.79 -19.62
C LEU A 70 -22.72 -0.04 -18.43
N THR A 71 -23.51 0.88 -17.87
CA THR A 71 -23.22 1.54 -16.59
C THR A 71 -24.18 1.08 -15.51
N PHE A 72 -23.67 0.70 -14.35
CA PHE A 72 -24.44 0.34 -13.17
C PHE A 72 -24.27 1.44 -12.12
N ASN A 73 -25.36 2.10 -11.77
CA ASN A 73 -25.44 2.93 -10.58
C ASN A 73 -26.09 2.10 -9.48
N LEU A 74 -25.28 1.59 -8.54
CA LEU A 74 -25.80 0.74 -7.48
C LEU A 74 -26.51 1.56 -6.39
N ASN A 75 -26.42 2.89 -6.41
CA ASN A 75 -27.16 3.79 -5.51
C ASN A 75 -27.01 3.41 -4.02
N GLY A 76 -25.81 2.96 -3.63
CA GLY A 76 -25.49 2.50 -2.28
C GLY A 76 -26.13 1.16 -1.88
N LYS A 77 -26.75 0.43 -2.81
CA LYS A 77 -27.37 -0.87 -2.59
C LYS A 77 -26.36 -2.02 -2.72
N THR A 78 -26.79 -3.19 -2.26
CA THR A 78 -25.99 -4.41 -2.24
C THR A 78 -26.46 -5.42 -3.29
N ILE A 79 -25.52 -5.99 -4.02
CA ILE A 79 -25.71 -7.17 -4.87
C ILE A 79 -24.97 -8.34 -4.22
N THR A 80 -25.72 -9.31 -3.70
CA THR A 80 -25.17 -10.49 -3.03
C THR A 80 -25.20 -11.68 -3.99
N GLY A 81 -24.04 -12.26 -4.30
CA GLY A 81 -23.96 -13.56 -5.00
C GLY A 81 -24.41 -14.69 -4.08
N THR A 82 -25.00 -15.75 -4.63
CA THR A 82 -25.39 -16.93 -3.85
C THR A 82 -24.19 -17.80 -3.48
N SER A 83 -24.40 -18.71 -2.52
CA SER A 83 -23.34 -19.58 -1.99
C SER A 83 -22.75 -20.56 -3.01
N ASP A 84 -23.45 -20.81 -4.12
CA ASP A 84 -23.03 -21.66 -5.24
C ASP A 84 -22.58 -20.87 -6.48
N ALA A 85 -22.59 -19.53 -6.40
CA ALA A 85 -22.19 -18.68 -7.51
C ALA A 85 -20.68 -18.81 -7.76
N THR A 86 -20.33 -19.13 -9.01
CA THR A 86 -18.93 -18.98 -9.45
C THR A 86 -18.56 -17.52 -9.60
N ARG A 87 -19.50 -16.65 -9.98
CA ARG A 87 -19.28 -15.20 -10.04
C ARG A 87 -20.58 -14.40 -9.95
N VAL A 88 -20.49 -13.14 -9.53
CA VAL A 88 -21.61 -12.19 -9.60
C VAL A 88 -21.71 -11.60 -11.01
N PHE A 89 -20.61 -11.02 -11.51
CA PHE A 89 -20.54 -10.41 -12.85
C PHE A 89 -19.47 -11.03 -13.75
N LEU A 90 -19.78 -11.09 -15.04
CA LEU A 90 -18.86 -11.48 -16.10
C LEU A 90 -18.87 -10.43 -17.21
N VAL A 91 -17.76 -9.70 -17.39
CA VAL A 91 -17.53 -8.82 -18.54
C VAL A 91 -16.78 -9.62 -19.60
N GLN A 92 -17.26 -9.62 -20.83
CA GLN A 92 -16.66 -10.39 -21.92
C GLN A 92 -16.52 -9.57 -23.19
N ASN A 93 -15.52 -9.94 -23.99
CA ASN A 93 -15.16 -9.36 -25.29
C ASN A 93 -14.42 -8.03 -25.13
N LYS A 94 -13.33 -7.87 -25.89
CA LYS A 94 -12.46 -6.68 -25.85
C LYS A 94 -13.18 -5.35 -26.12
N THR A 95 -14.35 -5.37 -26.75
CA THR A 95 -15.12 -4.15 -27.06
C THR A 95 -16.13 -3.76 -26.00
N VAL A 96 -16.43 -4.63 -25.03
CA VAL A 96 -17.44 -4.37 -24.00
C VAL A 96 -16.83 -3.54 -22.88
N SER A 97 -17.56 -2.51 -22.44
CA SER A 97 -17.20 -1.69 -21.28
C SER A 97 -18.25 -1.81 -20.18
N ALA A 98 -17.82 -2.12 -18.96
CA ALA A 98 -18.69 -2.14 -17.79
C ALA A 98 -18.20 -1.11 -16.75
N THR A 99 -19.10 -0.20 -16.35
CA THR A 99 -18.83 0.79 -15.30
C THR A 99 -19.73 0.53 -14.10
N PHE A 100 -19.18 0.46 -12.89
CA PHE A 100 -19.95 0.31 -11.65
C PHE A 100 -19.67 1.49 -10.72
N ASN A 101 -20.74 2.11 -10.22
CA ASN A 101 -20.67 3.27 -9.36
C ASN A 101 -21.46 3.02 -8.07
N GLY A 102 -20.80 3.23 -6.92
CA GLY A 102 -21.42 3.42 -5.62
C GLY A 102 -22.33 2.28 -5.13
N GLY A 103 -21.78 1.34 -4.36
CA GLY A 103 -22.56 0.26 -3.75
C GLY A 103 -21.69 -0.91 -3.31
N VAL A 104 -22.33 -2.04 -2.99
CA VAL A 104 -21.65 -3.23 -2.50
C VAL A 104 -21.87 -4.42 -3.44
N ILE A 105 -20.81 -5.16 -3.76
CA ILE A 105 -20.89 -6.50 -4.36
C ILE A 105 -20.34 -7.50 -3.34
N GLU A 106 -21.11 -8.53 -3.04
CA GLU A 106 -20.75 -9.51 -2.01
C GLU A 106 -20.65 -10.92 -2.58
N VAL A 107 -19.49 -11.56 -2.37
CA VAL A 107 -19.20 -12.95 -2.72
C VAL A 107 -19.39 -13.81 -1.48
N THR A 108 -20.44 -14.63 -1.47
CA THR A 108 -20.76 -15.50 -0.31
C THR A 108 -20.37 -16.96 -0.50
N ASN A 109 -19.91 -17.34 -1.70
CA ASN A 109 -19.47 -18.70 -1.99
C ASN A 109 -18.24 -19.03 -1.12
N VAL A 110 -18.36 -20.05 -0.28
CA VAL A 110 -17.25 -20.57 0.54
C VAL A 110 -16.69 -21.91 0.03
N ALA A 111 -17.22 -22.50 -1.05
CA ALA A 111 -16.65 -23.72 -1.63
C ALA A 111 -15.30 -23.48 -2.34
N GLY A 112 -14.99 -22.21 -2.68
CA GLY A 112 -13.86 -21.83 -3.51
C GLY A 112 -14.28 -21.46 -4.94
N ASP A 113 -13.38 -20.81 -5.68
CA ASP A 113 -13.60 -20.29 -7.04
C ASP A 113 -14.75 -19.27 -7.15
N GLY A 114 -15.16 -18.64 -6.05
CA GLY A 114 -16.13 -17.54 -6.06
C GLY A 114 -15.48 -16.22 -6.50
N LEU A 115 -16.13 -15.49 -7.41
CA LEU A 115 -15.66 -14.19 -7.91
C LEU A 115 -16.71 -13.08 -7.72
N GLY A 116 -16.28 -11.88 -7.34
CA GLY A 116 -17.13 -10.70 -7.42
C GLY A 116 -17.35 -10.31 -8.87
N ILE A 117 -16.29 -9.79 -9.48
CA ILE A 117 -16.29 -9.40 -10.90
C ILE A 117 -15.18 -10.14 -11.63
N ALA A 118 -15.55 -10.84 -12.70
CA ALA A 118 -14.60 -11.40 -13.66
C ALA A 118 -14.66 -10.58 -14.95
N THR A 119 -13.50 -10.15 -15.45
CA THR A 119 -13.37 -9.55 -16.79
C THR A 119 -12.51 -10.44 -17.66
N GLN A 120 -13.01 -10.69 -18.86
CA GLN A 120 -12.48 -11.59 -19.86
C GLN A 120 -12.35 -10.79 -21.16
N GLY A 121 -11.28 -10.02 -21.26
CA GLY A 121 -11.20 -8.88 -22.17
C GLY A 121 -12.07 -7.70 -21.70
N GLY A 122 -12.05 -6.62 -22.48
CA GLY A 122 -12.96 -5.48 -22.35
C GLY A 122 -12.44 -4.39 -21.40
N LYS A 123 -13.29 -3.44 -21.06
CA LYS A 123 -12.99 -2.38 -20.10
C LYS A 123 -13.82 -2.54 -18.83
N LEU A 124 -13.18 -2.48 -17.67
CA LEU A 124 -13.83 -2.36 -16.37
C LEU A 124 -13.52 -1.01 -15.75
N GLU A 125 -14.54 -0.34 -15.24
CA GLU A 125 -14.38 0.86 -14.44
C GLU A 125 -15.17 0.73 -13.13
N LEU A 126 -14.51 0.92 -11.99
CA LEU A 126 -15.15 0.89 -10.67
C LEU A 126 -14.93 2.24 -9.98
N ASN A 127 -16.01 2.85 -9.50
CA ASN A 127 -15.96 4.11 -8.75
C ASN A 127 -16.73 3.97 -7.43
N ASP A 128 -16.04 4.22 -6.32
CA ASP A 128 -16.65 4.29 -4.98
C ASP A 128 -17.40 2.99 -4.60
N MET A 129 -16.83 1.84 -4.97
CA MET A 129 -17.39 0.52 -4.71
C MET A 129 -16.84 -0.10 -3.43
N GLU A 130 -17.61 -1.01 -2.82
CA GLU A 130 -17.11 -1.97 -1.84
C GLU A 130 -17.36 -3.40 -2.35
N ILE A 131 -16.30 -4.20 -2.43
CA ILE A 131 -16.40 -5.61 -2.80
C ILE A 131 -16.04 -6.45 -1.57
N ARG A 132 -16.97 -7.28 -1.13
CA ARG A 132 -16.85 -8.16 0.03
C ARG A 132 -16.62 -9.58 -0.43
N VAL A 133 -15.61 -10.25 0.11
CA VAL A 133 -15.19 -11.58 -0.35
C VAL A 133 -15.12 -12.55 0.81
N ALA A 134 -16.02 -13.53 0.87
CA ALA A 134 -15.92 -14.60 1.86
C ALA A 134 -14.63 -15.41 1.65
N ALA A 135 -13.96 -15.78 2.74
CA ALA A 135 -12.87 -16.74 2.67
C ALA A 135 -13.43 -18.13 2.32
N PRO A 136 -12.77 -18.90 1.43
CA PRO A 136 -13.24 -20.24 1.10
C PRO A 136 -12.97 -21.22 2.26
N ASP A 137 -13.88 -22.16 2.45
CA ASP A 137 -13.77 -23.32 3.33
C ASP A 137 -12.86 -24.43 2.75
N THR A 138 -11.80 -24.04 2.05
CA THR A 138 -10.81 -24.95 1.47
C THR A 138 -9.44 -24.29 1.30
N THR A 139 -8.38 -25.09 1.36
CA THR A 139 -7.00 -24.67 1.03
C THR A 139 -6.68 -24.80 -0.46
N ALA A 140 -7.52 -25.52 -1.23
CA ALA A 140 -7.21 -25.89 -2.60
C ALA A 140 -7.56 -24.79 -3.62
N LEU A 141 -8.50 -23.92 -3.27
CA LEU A 141 -9.08 -22.92 -4.15
C LEU A 141 -9.06 -21.55 -3.47
N TYR A 142 -9.11 -20.51 -4.29
CA TYR A 142 -9.19 -19.13 -3.85
C TYR A 142 -10.57 -18.56 -4.17
N ASN A 143 -11.00 -17.59 -3.37
CA ASN A 143 -12.02 -16.65 -3.81
C ASN A 143 -11.39 -15.33 -4.23
N TYR A 144 -12.01 -14.65 -5.18
CA TYR A 144 -11.50 -13.43 -5.79
C TYR A 144 -12.49 -12.28 -5.65
N GLY A 145 -12.02 -11.11 -5.24
CA GLY A 145 -12.82 -9.90 -5.36
C GLY A 145 -13.01 -9.52 -6.84
N ILE A 146 -11.88 -9.31 -7.52
CA ILE A 146 -11.84 -8.96 -8.93
C ILE A 146 -10.81 -9.82 -9.63
N ARG A 147 -11.19 -10.44 -10.75
CA ARG A 147 -10.27 -11.14 -11.65
C ARG A 147 -10.28 -10.49 -13.02
N ILE A 148 -9.12 -9.98 -13.42
CA ILE A 148 -8.90 -9.25 -14.66
C ILE A 148 -8.06 -10.13 -15.57
N SER A 149 -8.63 -10.55 -16.69
CA SER A 149 -7.99 -11.55 -17.56
C SER A 149 -8.11 -11.18 -19.03
N ALA A 150 -6.97 -11.06 -19.70
CA ALA A 150 -6.89 -11.18 -21.15
C ALA A 150 -6.40 -12.59 -21.50
N TYR A 151 -6.92 -13.17 -22.57
CA TYR A 151 -6.47 -14.46 -23.06
C TYR A 151 -6.62 -14.56 -24.57
N ASN A 152 -5.64 -15.19 -25.20
CA ASN A 152 -5.64 -15.51 -26.61
C ASN A 152 -6.51 -16.73 -26.86
N THR A 153 -7.83 -16.53 -27.04
CA THR A 153 -8.75 -17.29 -27.92
C THR A 153 -10.18 -17.35 -27.39
N ALA A 154 -11.14 -17.43 -28.32
CA ALA A 154 -11.89 -18.68 -28.48
C ALA A 154 -12.14 -18.98 -29.98
N GLY A 155 -12.18 -20.25 -30.36
CA GLY A 155 -12.54 -20.73 -31.70
C GLY A 155 -13.99 -20.41 -32.13
N ASN A 156 -14.61 -19.43 -31.48
CA ASN A 156 -15.94 -18.87 -31.71
C ASN A 156 -15.89 -17.53 -32.50
N GLY A 157 -14.70 -16.97 -32.73
CA GLY A 157 -14.51 -15.70 -33.45
C GLY A 157 -14.52 -14.42 -32.57
N GLU A 158 -14.62 -14.55 -31.24
CA GLU A 158 -14.50 -13.42 -30.31
C GLU A 158 -13.04 -13.19 -29.87
N ASP A 159 -12.71 -11.93 -29.61
CA ASP A 159 -11.38 -11.49 -29.21
C ASP A 159 -11.38 -11.00 -27.76
N TYR A 160 -10.56 -11.63 -26.92
CA TYR A 160 -10.39 -11.36 -25.48
C TYR A 160 -8.94 -10.98 -25.14
N ASN A 161 -8.12 -10.70 -26.14
CA ASN A 161 -6.68 -10.47 -25.96
C ASN A 161 -6.33 -9.12 -25.34
N ARG A 162 -7.32 -8.28 -25.03
CA ARG A 162 -7.11 -6.98 -24.38
C ARG A 162 -8.14 -6.74 -23.30
N VAL A 163 -7.64 -6.43 -22.11
CA VAL A 163 -8.42 -6.00 -20.95
C VAL A 163 -7.81 -4.74 -20.33
N GLU A 164 -8.67 -3.80 -19.97
CA GLU A 164 -8.31 -2.57 -19.28
C GLU A 164 -9.19 -2.40 -18.04
N ALA A 165 -8.61 -2.08 -16.89
CA ALA A 165 -9.35 -1.83 -15.67
C ALA A 165 -8.88 -0.53 -14.99
N VAL A 166 -9.82 0.32 -14.62
CA VAL A 166 -9.56 1.51 -13.79
C VAL A 166 -10.42 1.40 -12.54
N ILE A 167 -9.78 1.33 -11.38
CA ILE A 167 -10.44 1.13 -10.09
C ILE A 167 -10.14 2.35 -9.22
N ASN A 168 -11.17 3.10 -8.89
CA ASN A 168 -11.08 4.37 -8.17
C ASN A 168 -11.84 4.28 -6.84
N ASN A 169 -11.22 4.75 -5.76
CA ASN A 169 -11.86 4.92 -4.44
C ASN A 169 -12.59 3.67 -3.93
N THR A 170 -12.14 2.49 -4.35
CA THR A 170 -12.85 1.23 -4.14
C THR A 170 -12.20 0.44 -3.03
N LYS A 171 -13.01 -0.25 -2.24
CA LYS A 171 -12.56 -1.20 -1.24
C LYS A 171 -12.78 -2.62 -1.72
N VAL A 172 -11.79 -3.49 -1.56
CA VAL A 172 -11.93 -4.93 -1.78
C VAL A 172 -11.49 -5.64 -0.51
N ILE A 173 -12.44 -6.15 0.26
CA ILE A 173 -12.20 -6.64 1.62
C ILE A 173 -12.67 -8.07 1.78
N GLU A 174 -11.83 -8.90 2.40
CA GLU A 174 -12.26 -10.18 2.90
C GLU A 174 -13.31 -10.01 4.02
N THR A 175 -14.37 -10.82 3.97
CA THR A 175 -15.39 -10.87 5.00
C THR A 175 -15.35 -12.20 5.72
N GLY A 176 -14.73 -12.19 6.91
CA GLY A 176 -14.77 -13.29 7.87
C GLY A 176 -14.07 -14.57 7.38
N LYS A 177 -13.10 -15.05 8.16
CA LYS A 177 -12.65 -16.43 8.04
C LYS A 177 -13.60 -17.33 8.83
N THR A 178 -14.21 -18.28 8.13
CA THR A 178 -14.93 -19.41 8.72
C THR A 178 -13.97 -20.50 9.18
N GLN A 179 -12.73 -20.50 8.71
CA GLN A 179 -11.65 -21.42 9.08
C GLN A 179 -10.25 -20.84 8.79
N ASP A 180 -9.23 -21.33 9.50
CA ASP A 180 -7.84 -20.83 9.45
C ASP A 180 -7.10 -21.11 8.13
N ASN A 181 -7.77 -21.71 7.14
CA ASN A 181 -7.15 -22.37 5.99
C ASN A 181 -7.68 -21.86 4.63
N GLY A 182 -8.54 -20.84 4.63
CA GLY A 182 -9.14 -20.26 3.44
C GLY A 182 -8.36 -19.08 2.89
N ASN A 183 -8.15 -19.03 1.58
CA ASN A 183 -7.41 -17.94 0.94
C ASN A 183 -8.30 -17.07 0.03
N THR A 184 -8.26 -15.77 0.26
CA THR A 184 -8.81 -14.78 -0.67
C THR A 184 -7.70 -14.07 -1.44
N VAL A 185 -8.05 -13.66 -2.65
CA VAL A 185 -7.29 -12.73 -3.47
C VAL A 185 -8.14 -11.50 -3.71
N GLY A 186 -7.63 -10.32 -3.40
CA GLY A 186 -8.37 -9.09 -3.65
C GLY A 186 -8.54 -8.85 -5.15
N ILE A 187 -7.42 -8.64 -5.85
CA ILE A 187 -7.37 -8.39 -7.28
C ILE A 187 -6.36 -9.33 -7.95
N ALA A 188 -6.77 -10.01 -9.01
CA ALA A 188 -5.89 -10.82 -9.84
C ALA A 188 -5.79 -10.24 -11.26
N VAL A 189 -4.57 -10.15 -11.81
CA VAL A 189 -4.29 -9.60 -13.14
C VAL A 189 -3.57 -10.65 -14.00
N ILE A 190 -4.15 -10.99 -15.14
CA ILE A 190 -3.70 -12.08 -16.00
C ILE A 190 -3.68 -11.55 -17.44
N GLY A 191 -2.53 -11.57 -18.11
CA GLY A 191 -2.45 -11.16 -19.52
C GLY A 191 -2.39 -12.36 -20.49
N ALA A 192 -2.36 -12.06 -21.78
CA ALA A 192 -2.60 -13.04 -22.84
C ALA A 192 -1.36 -13.79 -23.34
N ASN A 193 -0.15 -13.43 -22.87
CA ASN A 193 1.14 -13.90 -23.41
C ASN A 193 1.43 -13.48 -24.86
N ASP A 194 0.76 -12.44 -25.37
CA ASP A 194 1.03 -11.91 -26.71
C ASP A 194 2.48 -11.47 -26.85
N LYS A 195 3.06 -11.76 -28.02
CA LYS A 195 4.41 -11.35 -28.40
C LYS A 195 4.43 -10.68 -29.75
N ASP A 196 5.30 -9.68 -29.92
CA ASP A 196 5.60 -9.10 -31.23
C ASP A 196 6.58 -9.97 -32.02
N ASP A 197 6.90 -9.54 -33.24
CA ASP A 197 7.83 -10.24 -34.14
C ASP A 197 9.26 -10.35 -33.57
N SER A 198 9.62 -9.52 -32.58
CA SER A 198 10.91 -9.59 -31.88
C SER A 198 10.92 -10.61 -30.73
N GLY A 199 9.74 -11.13 -30.36
CA GLY A 199 9.54 -12.01 -29.22
C GLY A 199 9.30 -11.27 -27.89
N ALA A 200 9.17 -9.94 -27.92
CA ALA A 200 8.84 -9.12 -26.76
C ALA A 200 7.35 -9.19 -26.46
N TYR A 201 6.98 -9.18 -25.17
CA TYR A 201 5.58 -9.27 -24.76
C TYR A 201 4.81 -7.98 -25.09
N ILE A 202 3.64 -8.11 -25.72
CA ILE A 202 2.71 -7.00 -26.03
C ILE A 202 1.70 -6.87 -24.91
N GLU A 203 1.53 -5.67 -24.36
CA GLU A 203 0.54 -5.38 -23.31
C GLU A 203 -0.88 -5.81 -23.71
N SER A 204 -1.46 -6.69 -22.91
CA SER A 204 -2.82 -7.22 -23.06
C SER A 204 -3.68 -7.02 -21.81
N ALA A 205 -3.09 -6.82 -20.63
CA ALA A 205 -3.83 -6.49 -19.41
C ALA A 205 -3.29 -5.21 -18.78
N SER A 206 -4.09 -4.15 -18.78
CA SER A 206 -3.75 -2.83 -18.22
C SER A 206 -4.62 -2.53 -17.00
N VAL A 207 -4.04 -2.30 -15.83
CA VAL A 207 -4.80 -2.08 -14.59
C VAL A 207 -4.27 -0.86 -13.85
N LYS A 208 -5.18 0.05 -13.50
CA LYS A 208 -4.89 1.24 -12.70
C LYS A 208 -5.70 1.23 -11.41
N LEU A 209 -5.02 1.26 -10.27
CA LEU A 209 -5.61 1.41 -8.95
C LEU A 209 -5.35 2.83 -8.47
N ASN A 210 -6.40 3.62 -8.23
CA ASN A 210 -6.30 4.97 -7.70
C ASN A 210 -7.06 5.04 -6.36
N ASN A 211 -6.33 5.26 -5.26
CA ASN A 211 -6.92 5.37 -3.92
C ASN A 211 -7.78 4.14 -3.54
N VAL A 212 -7.25 2.94 -3.79
CA VAL A 212 -7.93 1.66 -3.52
C VAL A 212 -7.45 1.09 -2.19
N ASP A 213 -8.35 0.50 -1.40
CA ASP A 213 -8.01 -0.26 -0.18
C ASP A 213 -8.35 -1.73 -0.38
N VAL A 214 -7.33 -2.59 -0.38
CA VAL A 214 -7.50 -4.04 -0.57
C VAL A 214 -6.97 -4.79 0.63
N LYS A 215 -7.81 -5.68 1.18
CA LYS A 215 -7.47 -6.55 2.31
C LYS A 215 -7.89 -7.98 2.00
N ALA A 216 -6.91 -8.87 1.89
CA ALA A 216 -7.13 -10.26 1.51
C ALA A 216 -6.16 -11.17 2.27
N THR A 217 -6.45 -12.47 2.35
CA THR A 217 -5.60 -13.40 3.09
C THR A 217 -4.32 -13.76 2.35
N ALA A 218 -4.42 -14.13 1.07
CA ALA A 218 -3.26 -14.61 0.33
C ALA A 218 -2.53 -13.46 -0.36
N PHE A 219 -3.24 -12.71 -1.21
CA PHE A 219 -2.68 -11.59 -1.96
C PHE A 219 -3.70 -10.46 -2.05
N ALA A 220 -3.30 -9.24 -1.71
CA ALA A 220 -4.10 -8.07 -2.04
C ALA A 220 -4.12 -7.89 -3.57
N LEU A 221 -2.96 -8.02 -4.20
CA LEU A 221 -2.80 -7.97 -5.66
C LEU A 221 -1.91 -9.12 -6.13
N SER A 222 -2.38 -9.86 -7.14
CA SER A 222 -1.62 -10.98 -7.70
C SER A 222 -1.57 -10.91 -9.22
N GLY A 223 -0.43 -11.28 -9.78
CA GLY A 223 -0.29 -11.69 -11.17
C GLY A 223 -0.29 -13.20 -11.34
N ASN A 224 0.16 -13.69 -12.49
CA ASN A 224 0.23 -15.12 -12.78
C ASN A 224 1.48 -15.48 -13.60
N GLY A 225 2.34 -16.35 -13.06
CA GLY A 225 3.63 -16.70 -13.66
C GLY A 225 3.54 -17.45 -15.00
N ALA A 226 2.37 -17.94 -15.40
CA ALA A 226 2.10 -18.57 -16.70
C ALA A 226 1.44 -17.62 -17.71
N ALA A 227 1.14 -16.38 -17.30
CA ALA A 227 0.39 -15.40 -18.08
C ALA A 227 0.98 -13.99 -17.92
N HIS A 228 1.72 -13.58 -18.94
CA HIS A 228 2.52 -12.37 -19.02
C HIS A 228 1.76 -11.21 -19.66
N SER A 229 2.47 -10.16 -20.07
CA SER A 229 1.92 -9.03 -20.82
C SER A 229 1.01 -8.11 -20.00
N THR A 230 1.36 -7.93 -18.72
CA THR A 230 0.61 -7.06 -17.80
C THR A 230 1.25 -5.68 -17.66
N ASN A 231 0.44 -4.64 -17.53
CA ASN A 231 0.84 -3.31 -17.10
C ASN A 231 -0.03 -2.90 -15.90
N ILE A 232 0.60 -2.73 -14.75
CA ILE A 232 -0.09 -2.49 -13.48
C ILE A 232 0.39 -1.18 -12.90
N GLU A 233 -0.54 -0.32 -12.52
CA GLU A 233 -0.24 0.95 -11.88
C GLU A 233 -1.00 1.08 -10.57
N VAL A 234 -0.26 1.24 -9.48
CA VAL A 234 -0.81 1.40 -8.12
C VAL A 234 -0.52 2.81 -7.66
N ARG A 235 -1.55 3.64 -7.47
CA ARG A 235 -1.42 5.02 -7.02
C ARG A 235 -2.15 5.25 -5.71
N ASN A 236 -1.41 5.72 -4.70
CA ASN A 236 -1.94 6.10 -3.38
C ASN A 236 -2.89 5.05 -2.78
N SER A 237 -2.58 3.77 -2.98
CA SER A 237 -3.47 2.67 -2.61
C SER A 237 -2.91 1.89 -1.43
N ASN A 238 -3.79 1.30 -0.62
CA ASN A 238 -3.42 0.48 0.53
C ASN A 238 -3.69 -0.99 0.19
N LEU A 239 -2.64 -1.81 0.14
CA LEU A 239 -2.73 -3.22 -0.24
C LEU A 239 -2.19 -4.07 0.91
N THR A 240 -3.08 -4.84 1.55
CA THR A 240 -2.74 -5.65 2.73
C THR A 240 -3.05 -7.12 2.47
N SER A 241 -2.03 -7.97 2.62
CA SER A 241 -2.21 -9.41 2.79
C SER A 241 -2.12 -9.78 4.27
N PHE A 242 -3.01 -10.63 4.77
CA PHE A 242 -2.99 -11.06 6.16
C PHE A 242 -1.93 -12.14 6.44
N GLU A 243 -1.68 -13.03 5.48
CA GLU A 243 -0.81 -14.21 5.70
C GLU A 243 0.26 -14.40 4.61
N GLY A 244 0.06 -13.81 3.43
CA GLY A 244 0.96 -13.98 2.28
C GLY A 244 1.71 -12.71 1.90
N ALA A 245 2.17 -12.67 0.65
CA ALA A 245 2.70 -11.44 0.06
C ALA A 245 1.55 -10.46 -0.19
N ALA A 246 1.73 -9.17 0.11
CA ALA A 246 0.70 -8.19 -0.25
C ALA A 246 0.53 -8.09 -1.77
N ILE A 247 1.66 -8.00 -2.48
CA ILE A 247 1.72 -8.08 -3.93
C ILE A 247 2.57 -9.27 -4.36
N TYR A 248 2.03 -10.10 -5.25
CA TYR A 248 2.76 -11.16 -5.93
C TYR A 248 2.85 -10.87 -7.43
N HIS A 249 4.05 -10.58 -7.94
CA HIS A 249 4.31 -10.23 -9.34
C HIS A 249 5.23 -11.26 -10.03
N PRO A 250 4.70 -12.43 -10.42
CA PRO A 250 5.50 -13.50 -11.01
C PRO A 250 5.72 -13.43 -12.52
N GLN A 251 5.03 -12.53 -13.22
CA GLN A 251 4.92 -12.49 -14.68
C GLN A 251 5.85 -11.47 -15.32
N ALA A 252 6.15 -11.64 -16.62
CA ALA A 252 6.71 -10.55 -17.41
C ALA A 252 5.64 -9.48 -17.66
N GLY A 253 6.00 -8.23 -17.46
CA GLY A 253 5.12 -7.07 -17.50
C GLY A 253 5.78 -5.88 -16.83
N THR A 254 5.04 -4.77 -16.73
CA THR A 254 5.46 -3.60 -15.94
C THR A 254 4.54 -3.43 -14.74
N MET A 255 5.11 -3.11 -13.58
CA MET A 255 4.37 -2.64 -12.43
C MET A 255 4.98 -1.34 -11.91
N ASN A 256 4.16 -0.30 -11.78
CA ASN A 256 4.57 0.96 -11.19
C ASN A 256 3.76 1.22 -9.92
N VAL A 257 4.45 1.53 -8.83
CA VAL A 257 3.84 1.84 -7.53
C VAL A 257 4.23 3.26 -7.14
N TYR A 258 3.23 4.09 -6.89
CA TYR A 258 3.35 5.51 -6.59
C TYR A 258 2.58 5.85 -5.30
N GLY A 259 3.31 6.00 -4.19
CA GLY A 259 2.73 6.24 -2.87
C GLY A 259 1.89 5.08 -2.33
N GLY A 260 1.15 5.33 -1.24
CA GLY A 260 0.32 4.32 -0.57
C GLY A 260 1.08 3.41 0.41
N THR A 261 0.38 2.40 0.93
CA THR A 261 0.92 1.44 1.92
C THR A 261 0.74 0.01 1.43
N ILE A 262 1.80 -0.79 1.50
CA ILE A 262 1.79 -2.21 1.11
C ILE A 262 2.27 -3.04 2.28
N THR A 263 1.43 -3.96 2.79
CA THR A 263 1.72 -4.72 4.00
C THR A 263 1.40 -6.20 3.82
N GLY A 264 2.35 -7.09 4.10
CA GLY A 264 2.12 -8.54 4.11
C GLY A 264 3.21 -9.27 4.87
N ALA A 265 3.11 -10.60 4.97
CA ALA A 265 4.22 -11.41 5.50
C ALA A 265 5.51 -11.17 4.70
N THR A 266 5.35 -10.97 3.39
CA THR A 266 6.26 -10.24 2.51
C THR A 266 5.49 -9.04 1.97
N GLY A 267 6.14 -7.88 1.80
CA GLY A 267 5.45 -6.74 1.19
C GLY A 267 5.15 -7.02 -0.30
N ILE A 268 6.21 -7.15 -1.10
CA ILE A 268 6.13 -7.47 -2.53
C ILE A 268 7.10 -8.61 -2.84
N GLU A 269 6.61 -9.69 -3.47
CA GLU A 269 7.50 -10.68 -4.11
C GLU A 269 7.45 -10.54 -5.64
N ILE A 270 8.62 -10.34 -6.23
CA ILE A 270 8.83 -10.09 -7.66
C ILE A 270 9.61 -11.27 -8.24
N ARG A 271 9.10 -11.86 -9.33
CA ARG A 271 9.75 -13.00 -10.02
C ARG A 271 9.93 -12.81 -11.52
N GLY A 272 9.45 -11.70 -12.06
CA GLY A 272 9.54 -11.35 -13.46
C GLY A 272 9.18 -9.88 -13.67
N GLY A 273 9.56 -9.32 -14.82
CA GLY A 273 9.09 -8.02 -15.27
C GLY A 273 9.90 -6.82 -14.77
N ASN A 274 9.40 -5.64 -15.08
CA ASN A 274 9.96 -4.34 -14.72
C ASN A 274 9.11 -3.72 -13.61
N VAL A 275 9.69 -3.50 -12.43
CA VAL A 275 8.97 -2.98 -11.26
C VAL A 275 9.60 -1.68 -10.79
N ASN A 276 8.81 -0.60 -10.75
CA ASN A 276 9.26 0.71 -10.28
C ASN A 276 8.47 1.09 -9.03
N VAL A 277 9.16 1.48 -7.97
CA VAL A 277 8.56 1.90 -6.70
C VAL A 277 9.04 3.30 -6.36
N SER A 278 8.11 4.24 -6.20
CA SER A 278 8.44 5.64 -5.96
C SER A 278 7.34 6.41 -5.22
N GLY A 279 7.53 7.73 -5.04
CA GLY A 279 6.49 8.61 -4.51
C GLY A 279 6.19 8.41 -3.02
N GLY A 280 7.20 8.01 -2.22
CA GLY A 280 7.02 7.81 -0.78
C GLY A 280 6.20 6.57 -0.42
N THR A 281 6.13 5.55 -1.30
CA THR A 281 5.45 4.29 -0.98
C THR A 281 6.05 3.66 0.27
N LYS A 282 5.18 3.26 1.21
CA LYS A 282 5.56 2.53 2.41
C LYS A 282 5.31 1.03 2.20
N ILE A 283 6.34 0.21 2.30
CA ILE A 283 6.26 -1.23 2.13
C ILE A 283 6.74 -1.91 3.40
N THR A 284 5.89 -2.75 3.99
CA THR A 284 6.15 -3.39 5.27
C THR A 284 6.00 -4.90 5.16
N ALA A 285 7.05 -5.64 5.52
CA ALA A 285 6.96 -7.05 5.84
C ALA A 285 6.71 -7.26 7.32
N THR A 286 5.74 -8.11 7.64
CA THR A 286 5.33 -8.40 9.01
C THR A 286 5.97 -9.67 9.59
N ALA A 287 6.46 -10.57 8.73
CA ALA A 287 7.14 -11.77 9.19
C ALA A 287 8.58 -11.46 9.63
N ASP A 288 9.03 -12.17 10.66
CA ASP A 288 10.38 -12.08 11.22
C ASP A 288 10.73 -13.48 11.78
N PRO A 289 11.83 -14.13 11.36
CA PRO A 289 12.89 -13.64 10.47
C PRO A 289 12.54 -13.70 8.99
N THR A 290 13.44 -13.17 8.15
CA THR A 290 13.45 -13.44 6.71
C THR A 290 13.69 -14.92 6.45
N SER A 291 12.80 -15.59 5.70
CA SER A 291 12.97 -16.97 5.22
C SER A 291 12.93 -17.01 3.70
N VAL A 292 13.67 -17.96 3.12
CA VAL A 292 13.67 -18.24 1.68
C VAL A 292 13.63 -19.74 1.46
N ASP A 293 12.48 -20.25 1.02
CA ASP A 293 12.21 -21.67 0.87
C ASP A 293 11.90 -22.01 -0.61
N PRO A 294 12.68 -22.88 -1.27
CA PRO A 294 12.46 -23.22 -2.68
C PRO A 294 11.16 -23.99 -2.88
N ASN A 295 10.48 -23.72 -3.99
CA ASN A 295 9.28 -24.45 -4.37
C ASN A 295 9.11 -24.49 -5.90
N GLY A 296 8.02 -25.12 -6.37
CA GLY A 296 7.68 -25.15 -7.79
C GLY A 296 6.65 -24.09 -8.20
N ASN A 297 5.98 -23.44 -7.25
CA ASN A 297 4.91 -22.48 -7.50
C ASN A 297 4.68 -21.60 -6.26
N GLY A 298 4.27 -20.36 -6.50
CA GLY A 298 3.92 -19.38 -5.46
C GLY A 298 5.11 -18.57 -4.96
N THR A 299 4.92 -17.95 -3.80
CA THR A 299 5.92 -17.16 -3.08
C THR A 299 6.98 -18.05 -2.47
N THR A 300 8.23 -17.59 -2.44
CA THR A 300 9.38 -18.28 -1.87
C THR A 300 9.98 -17.55 -0.69
N SER A 301 9.53 -16.31 -0.40
CA SER A 301 10.13 -15.47 0.62
C SER A 301 9.10 -14.96 1.63
N THR A 302 9.51 -14.88 2.89
CA THR A 302 8.81 -14.16 3.97
C THR A 302 9.77 -13.20 4.66
N GLY A 303 9.25 -12.14 5.30
CA GLY A 303 10.00 -11.21 6.15
C GLY A 303 10.80 -10.14 5.40
N ALA A 304 10.68 -10.09 4.07
CA ALA A 304 11.28 -9.07 3.23
C ALA A 304 10.23 -8.05 2.77
N ALA A 305 10.49 -6.75 2.93
CA ALA A 305 9.57 -5.72 2.41
C ALA A 305 9.47 -5.84 0.88
N ILE A 306 10.61 -5.97 0.20
CA ILE A 306 10.68 -6.43 -1.18
C ILE A 306 11.57 -7.67 -1.28
N ALA A 307 11.03 -8.75 -1.85
CA ALA A 307 11.78 -9.93 -2.26
C ALA A 307 11.85 -10.01 -3.79
N VAL A 308 13.07 -9.98 -4.34
CA VAL A 308 13.35 -10.22 -5.75
C VAL A 308 13.84 -11.65 -5.88
N SER A 309 13.00 -12.57 -6.35
CA SER A 309 13.25 -14.01 -6.24
C SER A 309 13.22 -14.68 -7.60
N GLN A 310 14.40 -14.89 -8.20
CA GLN A 310 14.51 -15.61 -9.47
C GLN A 310 13.94 -17.04 -9.33
N HIS A 311 13.23 -17.51 -10.35
CA HIS A 311 12.42 -18.73 -10.26
C HIS A 311 12.71 -19.72 -11.39
N THR A 312 11.92 -20.78 -11.47
CA THR A 312 11.97 -21.75 -12.56
C THR A 312 11.61 -21.14 -13.92
N THR A 313 10.92 -20.00 -13.94
CA THR A 313 10.55 -19.26 -15.16
C THR A 313 11.73 -18.54 -15.81
N LYS A 314 12.78 -18.22 -15.03
CA LYS A 314 14.02 -17.57 -15.52
C LYS A 314 13.78 -16.26 -16.28
N LEU A 315 12.69 -15.57 -15.94
CA LEU A 315 12.31 -14.32 -16.57
C LEU A 315 13.29 -13.23 -16.15
N PRO A 316 13.58 -12.25 -17.03
CA PRO A 316 14.25 -11.03 -16.62
C PRO A 316 13.48 -10.32 -15.53
N ILE A 317 14.21 -9.74 -14.57
CA ILE A 317 13.67 -8.94 -13.49
C ILE A 317 14.47 -7.65 -13.42
N SER A 318 13.79 -6.52 -13.55
CA SER A 318 14.38 -5.20 -13.30
C SER A 318 13.55 -4.51 -12.23
N VAL A 319 14.20 -4.00 -11.19
CA VAL A 319 13.55 -3.29 -10.10
C VAL A 319 14.24 -1.95 -9.89
N THR A 320 13.48 -0.86 -9.91
CA THR A 320 13.97 0.48 -9.56
C THR A 320 13.23 1.01 -8.34
N ILE A 321 13.97 1.47 -7.34
CA ILE A 321 13.43 2.07 -6.11
C ILE A 321 13.92 3.51 -6.01
N ASP A 322 12.99 4.47 -5.99
CA ASP A 322 13.28 5.90 -5.89
C ASP A 322 12.38 6.60 -4.86
N GLY A 323 12.90 6.77 -3.65
CA GLY A 323 12.23 7.51 -2.58
C GLY A 323 11.09 6.73 -1.92
N ALA A 324 11.28 5.42 -1.68
CA ALA A 324 10.36 4.57 -0.93
C ALA A 324 10.84 4.31 0.51
N GLU A 325 9.93 3.90 1.40
CA GLU A 325 10.23 3.45 2.75
C GLU A 325 9.97 1.94 2.86
N LEU A 326 11.02 1.13 3.04
CA LEU A 326 10.93 -0.32 3.13
C LEU A 326 11.27 -0.77 4.55
N THR A 327 10.37 -1.52 5.18
CA THR A 327 10.53 -2.02 6.55
C THR A 327 10.30 -3.53 6.63
N GLY A 328 11.22 -4.27 7.22
CA GLY A 328 11.09 -5.70 7.47
C GLY A 328 12.32 -6.28 8.16
N ALA A 329 12.32 -7.57 8.50
CA ALA A 329 13.53 -8.26 8.91
C ALA A 329 14.63 -8.11 7.83
N SER A 330 14.20 -8.10 6.57
CA SER A 330 14.93 -7.50 5.45
C SER A 330 14.09 -6.40 4.81
N ALA A 331 14.71 -5.25 4.54
CA ALA A 331 14.07 -4.23 3.72
C ALA A 331 14.01 -4.71 2.26
N LEU A 332 15.11 -5.26 1.73
CA LEU A 332 15.20 -5.75 0.36
C LEU A 332 16.13 -6.96 0.29
N VAL A 333 15.70 -8.04 -0.38
CA VAL A 333 16.59 -9.16 -0.72
C VAL A 333 16.44 -9.60 -2.17
N ALA A 334 17.56 -9.88 -2.82
CA ALA A 334 17.59 -10.59 -4.10
C ALA A 334 17.99 -12.06 -3.86
N ASN A 335 17.10 -13.00 -4.16
CA ASN A 335 17.26 -14.43 -3.84
C ASN A 335 17.34 -15.32 -5.09
N ASN A 336 18.12 -16.39 -5.00
CA ASN A 336 18.15 -17.48 -5.97
C ASN A 336 17.62 -18.80 -5.36
N PRO A 337 16.33 -18.87 -4.97
CA PRO A 337 15.79 -20.05 -4.29
C PRO A 337 15.95 -21.32 -5.12
N GLN A 338 15.86 -21.23 -6.45
CA GLN A 338 15.90 -22.39 -7.33
C GLN A 338 17.33 -22.81 -7.75
N ASN A 339 18.38 -22.20 -7.18
CA ASN A 339 19.77 -22.45 -7.57
C ASN A 339 19.98 -22.35 -9.10
N ASN A 340 19.38 -21.32 -9.71
CA ASN A 340 19.51 -21.04 -11.13
C ASN A 340 20.97 -20.70 -11.49
N SER A 341 21.30 -20.87 -12.77
CA SER A 341 22.63 -20.62 -13.31
C SER A 341 23.02 -19.14 -13.25
N ALA A 342 24.32 -18.85 -13.27
CA ALA A 342 24.82 -17.47 -13.34
C ALA A 342 24.29 -16.69 -14.56
N GLU A 343 24.04 -17.36 -15.68
CA GLU A 343 23.43 -16.76 -16.87
C GLU A 343 21.98 -16.30 -16.63
N ASP A 344 21.22 -17.10 -15.89
CA ASP A 344 19.84 -16.74 -15.53
C ASP A 344 19.80 -15.64 -14.47
N ILE A 345 20.75 -15.65 -13.52
CA ILE A 345 20.88 -14.63 -12.49
C ILE A 345 21.36 -13.28 -13.05
N ALA A 346 22.17 -13.29 -14.13
CA ALA A 346 22.58 -12.07 -14.81
C ALA A 346 21.43 -11.28 -15.43
N LYS A 347 20.22 -11.86 -15.53
CA LYS A 347 18.99 -11.19 -16.00
C LYS A 347 18.25 -10.44 -14.87
N VAL A 348 18.77 -10.47 -13.65
CA VAL A 348 18.18 -9.81 -12.47
C VAL A 348 19.01 -8.61 -12.07
N GLU A 349 18.38 -7.45 -12.10
CA GLU A 349 18.97 -6.17 -11.75
C GLU A 349 18.04 -5.41 -10.79
N VAL A 350 18.63 -4.86 -9.73
CA VAL A 350 17.94 -4.00 -8.77
C VAL A 350 18.75 -2.72 -8.61
N ILE A 351 18.10 -1.58 -8.85
CA ILE A 351 18.69 -0.24 -8.73
C ILE A 351 17.96 0.49 -7.61
N ILE A 352 18.72 0.97 -6.63
CA ILE A 352 18.25 1.85 -5.56
C ILE A 352 18.79 3.25 -5.85
N GLU A 353 17.92 4.11 -6.35
CA GLU A 353 18.22 5.52 -6.56
C GLU A 353 18.17 6.29 -5.24
N ASN A 354 17.11 6.07 -4.46
CA ASN A 354 16.96 6.64 -3.12
C ASN A 354 15.91 5.89 -2.28
N GLY A 355 15.89 6.14 -0.97
CA GLY A 355 14.87 5.60 -0.07
C GLY A 355 15.36 5.39 1.36
N GLN A 356 14.45 4.95 2.23
CA GLN A 356 14.73 4.58 3.61
C GLN A 356 14.52 3.07 3.78
N PHE A 357 15.54 2.37 4.27
CA PHE A 357 15.57 0.91 4.35
C PHE A 357 15.79 0.45 5.79
N THR A 358 14.69 0.17 6.47
CA THR A 358 14.67 -0.38 7.83
C THR A 358 14.69 -1.90 7.79
N GLY A 359 15.87 -2.47 8.02
CA GLY A 359 16.15 -3.90 7.85
C GLY A 359 17.38 -4.15 6.98
N LEU A 360 17.68 -5.42 6.74
CA LEU A 360 18.78 -5.82 5.85
C LEU A 360 18.46 -5.53 4.37
N VAL A 361 19.41 -4.94 3.65
CA VAL A 361 19.47 -4.94 2.18
C VAL A 361 20.60 -5.84 1.73
N ASN A 362 20.31 -6.93 1.02
CA ASN A 362 21.34 -7.90 0.61
C ASN A 362 20.99 -8.71 -0.65
N THR A 363 22.02 -9.24 -1.31
CA THR A 363 21.85 -10.28 -2.34
C THR A 363 22.32 -11.66 -1.85
N ASN A 364 21.42 -12.64 -1.99
CA ASN A 364 21.60 -14.06 -1.69
C ASN A 364 21.74 -14.84 -3.01
N GLU A 365 22.74 -14.44 -3.81
CA GLU A 365 23.01 -14.99 -5.16
C GLU A 365 21.87 -14.75 -6.17
N GLY A 366 20.93 -13.84 -5.85
CA GLY A 366 19.71 -13.62 -6.62
C GLY A 366 19.78 -12.57 -7.73
N GLY A 367 20.92 -11.92 -7.90
CA GLY A 367 21.09 -10.83 -8.85
C GLY A 367 21.91 -9.69 -8.27
N LYS A 368 22.25 -8.73 -9.13
CA LYS A 368 22.98 -7.52 -8.73
C LYS A 368 22.02 -6.55 -8.01
N ILE A 369 22.50 -5.94 -6.93
CA ILE A 369 21.86 -4.77 -6.30
C ILE A 369 22.86 -3.62 -6.37
N GLU A 370 22.45 -2.51 -6.98
CA GLU A 370 23.19 -1.26 -7.05
C GLU A 370 22.52 -0.21 -6.15
N ALA A 371 23.30 0.47 -5.31
CA ALA A 371 22.85 1.57 -4.48
C ALA A 371 23.54 2.87 -4.90
N ALA A 372 22.77 3.75 -5.56
CA ALA A 372 23.17 5.11 -5.91
C ALA A 372 22.80 6.12 -4.81
N GLY A 373 21.85 5.79 -3.94
CA GLY A 373 21.45 6.61 -2.81
C GLY A 373 20.63 5.85 -1.77
N GLY A 374 20.30 6.52 -0.66
CA GLY A 374 19.41 6.01 0.39
C GLY A 374 20.05 5.94 1.78
N THR A 375 19.21 5.69 2.78
CA THR A 375 19.58 5.46 4.17
C THR A 375 19.25 4.02 4.56
N PHE A 376 20.23 3.30 5.07
CA PHE A 376 20.16 1.86 5.34
C PHE A 376 20.48 1.58 6.79
N ASP A 377 19.60 0.86 7.49
CA ASP A 377 19.95 0.33 8.81
C ASP A 377 21.07 -0.71 8.70
N ARG A 378 21.00 -1.57 7.67
CA ARG A 378 21.99 -2.62 7.40
C ARG A 378 22.16 -2.84 5.90
N LEU A 379 23.29 -2.39 5.36
CA LEU A 379 23.68 -2.65 3.98
C LEU A 379 24.63 -3.85 3.88
N GLY A 380 24.27 -4.85 3.08
CA GLY A 380 25.08 -6.04 2.87
C GLY A 380 26.36 -5.74 2.08
N ASP A 381 27.43 -6.49 2.38
CA ASP A 381 28.75 -6.38 1.75
C ASP A 381 28.75 -6.73 0.25
N LYS A 382 27.75 -7.49 -0.20
CA LYS A 382 27.56 -7.84 -1.62
C LYS A 382 26.78 -6.80 -2.43
N VAL A 383 26.31 -5.73 -1.80
CA VAL A 383 25.61 -4.64 -2.51
C VAL A 383 26.65 -3.70 -3.12
N GLU A 384 26.50 -3.36 -4.40
CA GLU A 384 27.40 -2.44 -5.08
C GLU A 384 26.98 -1.00 -4.82
N VAL A 385 27.85 -0.22 -4.18
CA VAL A 385 27.60 1.21 -3.93
C VAL A 385 28.23 2.07 -5.02
N THR A 386 27.39 2.68 -5.85
CA THR A 386 27.81 3.47 -7.01
C THR A 386 27.99 4.96 -6.67
N ALA A 387 27.39 5.45 -5.58
CA ALA A 387 27.55 6.83 -5.13
C ALA A 387 29.00 7.19 -4.81
N ALA A 388 29.37 8.46 -5.04
CA ALA A 388 30.71 8.96 -4.71
C ALA A 388 30.94 9.10 -3.21
N ASP A 389 29.88 9.39 -2.44
CA ASP A 389 29.95 9.70 -1.02
C ASP A 389 29.13 8.71 -0.20
N VAL A 390 29.70 8.23 0.90
CA VAL A 390 29.06 7.30 1.83
C VAL A 390 29.49 7.64 3.25
N ALA A 391 28.54 7.65 4.18
CA ALA A 391 28.81 7.83 5.60
C ALA A 391 28.19 6.72 6.44
N GLU A 392 28.81 6.42 7.58
CA GLU A 392 28.21 5.70 8.69
C GLU A 392 27.83 6.71 9.76
N ILE A 393 26.54 6.79 10.10
CA ILE A 393 26.02 7.72 11.10
C ILE A 393 25.63 6.93 12.33
N THR A 394 26.27 7.24 13.45
CA THR A 394 25.93 6.66 14.76
C THR A 394 24.99 7.60 15.50
N GLU A 395 23.77 7.14 15.75
CA GLU A 395 22.79 7.86 16.56
C GLU A 395 23.09 7.71 18.06
N ASN A 396 22.41 8.51 18.89
CA ASN A 396 22.67 8.56 20.34
C ASN A 396 22.33 7.26 21.08
N ASP A 397 21.48 6.40 20.50
CA ASP A 397 21.18 5.07 21.03
C ASP A 397 22.25 4.02 20.67
N GLY A 398 23.27 4.41 19.90
CA GLY A 398 24.36 3.56 19.42
C GLY A 398 24.02 2.80 18.14
N SER A 399 22.82 2.97 17.57
CA SER A 399 22.51 2.44 16.25
C SER A 399 23.37 3.10 15.18
N VAL A 400 23.77 2.32 14.17
CA VAL A 400 24.59 2.80 13.06
C VAL A 400 23.79 2.62 11.77
N LYS A 401 23.71 3.68 10.98
CA LYS A 401 23.09 3.67 9.65
C LYS A 401 24.15 3.94 8.60
N THR A 402 24.10 3.21 7.49
CA THR A 402 24.86 3.54 6.28
C THR A 402 24.03 4.50 5.44
N VAL A 403 24.60 5.65 5.08
CA VAL A 403 23.95 6.65 4.24
C VAL A 403 24.75 6.83 2.96
N VAL A 404 24.08 6.61 1.83
CA VAL A 404 24.67 6.61 0.50
C VAL A 404 24.25 7.88 -0.24
N GLY A 405 25.23 8.62 -0.76
CA GLY A 405 25.04 9.87 -1.51
C GLY A 405 25.13 11.13 -0.64
N LEU A 406 25.86 12.14 -1.12
CA LEU A 406 26.12 13.39 -0.39
C LEU A 406 24.85 14.12 0.05
N ALA A 407 23.85 14.19 -0.83
CA ALA A 407 22.57 14.82 -0.51
C ALA A 407 21.88 14.13 0.66
N ASN A 408 21.89 12.79 0.70
CA ASN A 408 21.28 12.01 1.77
C ASN A 408 22.07 12.13 3.08
N ILE A 409 23.40 12.21 3.01
CA ILE A 409 24.25 12.45 4.20
C ILE A 409 23.86 13.78 4.85
N ASN A 410 23.86 14.87 4.06
CA ASN A 410 23.52 16.20 4.56
C ASN A 410 22.08 16.29 5.05
N GLU A 411 21.13 15.65 4.35
CA GLU A 411 19.72 15.61 4.77
C GLU A 411 19.53 14.83 6.07
N THR A 412 20.25 13.71 6.25
CA THR A 412 20.14 12.87 7.46
C THR A 412 20.69 13.59 8.69
N ILE A 413 21.77 14.36 8.55
CA ILE A 413 22.43 15.02 9.68
C ILE A 413 21.92 16.44 9.95
N LYS A 414 21.08 17.02 9.08
CA LYS A 414 20.65 18.43 9.18
C LYS A 414 20.10 18.81 10.56
N ASP A 415 19.36 17.89 11.18
CA ASP A 415 18.70 18.03 12.48
C ASP A 415 19.25 17.01 13.49
N ALA A 416 20.44 16.47 13.25
CA ALA A 416 21.04 15.47 14.13
C ALA A 416 21.29 16.05 15.53
N PRO A 417 20.97 15.30 16.60
CA PRO A 417 21.18 15.76 17.95
C PRO A 417 22.67 15.90 18.28
N ALA A 418 22.98 16.76 19.26
CA ALA A 418 24.31 16.88 19.83
C ALA A 418 24.87 15.50 20.23
N GLY A 419 26.13 15.25 19.88
CA GLY A 419 26.80 13.97 20.13
C GLY A 419 26.73 12.96 18.98
N THR A 420 25.94 13.23 17.93
CA THR A 420 25.90 12.37 16.72
C THR A 420 27.30 12.29 16.09
N LYS A 421 27.67 11.08 15.66
CA LYS A 421 28.95 10.83 14.98
C LYS A 421 28.71 10.46 13.53
N VAL A 422 29.44 11.11 12.63
CA VAL A 422 29.37 10.92 11.19
C VAL A 422 30.75 10.48 10.70
N ARG A 423 30.88 9.23 10.31
CA ARG A 423 32.12 8.66 9.79
C ARG A 423 32.02 8.59 8.26
N ILE A 424 32.76 9.43 7.56
CA ILE A 424 32.81 9.43 6.09
C ILE A 424 33.71 8.29 5.64
N VAL A 425 33.13 7.28 4.97
CA VAL A 425 33.82 6.05 4.55
C VAL A 425 34.14 6.03 3.05
N LYS A 426 33.47 6.87 2.26
CA LYS A 426 33.77 7.13 0.86
C LYS A 426 33.45 8.59 0.56
N ALA A 427 34.27 9.28 -0.22
CA ALA A 427 34.00 10.65 -0.64
C ALA A 427 34.68 10.98 -1.96
N ALA A 428 34.10 11.89 -2.73
CA ALA A 428 34.84 12.61 -3.76
C ALA A 428 35.72 13.71 -3.13
N GLU A 429 36.81 14.07 -3.81
CA GLU A 429 37.67 15.17 -3.37
C GLU A 429 36.87 16.49 -3.31
N GLY A 430 36.91 17.17 -2.17
CA GLY A 430 36.19 18.42 -1.94
C GLY A 430 34.68 18.26 -1.67
N SER A 431 34.20 17.06 -1.36
CA SER A 431 32.81 16.85 -0.93
C SER A 431 32.46 17.71 0.28
N LYS A 432 31.27 18.33 0.24
CA LYS A 432 30.82 19.35 1.22
C LYS A 432 29.79 18.77 2.19
N ILE A 433 30.21 18.53 3.42
CA ILE A 433 29.37 18.10 4.54
C ILE A 433 28.85 19.33 5.28
N THR A 434 27.53 19.43 5.46
CA THR A 434 26.89 20.48 6.27
C THR A 434 26.35 19.83 7.54
N ALA A 435 27.00 20.11 8.67
CA ALA A 435 26.70 19.47 9.94
C ALA A 435 26.30 20.51 11.01
N PRO A 436 25.25 20.26 11.82
CA PRO A 436 24.87 21.15 12.90
C PRO A 436 25.89 21.11 14.04
N ALA A 437 25.76 22.07 14.97
CA ALA A 437 26.62 22.15 16.14
C ALA A 437 26.62 20.84 16.94
N GLU A 438 27.77 20.54 17.53
CA GLU A 438 28.00 19.37 18.39
C GLU A 438 27.92 18.00 17.68
N VAL A 439 27.81 17.99 16.35
CA VAL A 439 28.05 16.80 15.53
C VAL A 439 29.55 16.62 15.31
N THR A 440 30.01 15.37 15.44
CA THR A 440 31.41 15.01 15.18
C THR A 440 31.52 14.33 13.82
N VAL A 441 32.34 14.88 12.93
CA VAL A 441 32.62 14.32 11.60
C VAL A 441 34.04 13.76 11.57
N GLU A 442 34.18 12.48 11.23
CA GLU A 442 35.45 11.77 11.03
C GLU A 442 35.63 11.50 9.52
N ASN A 443 36.72 12.00 8.93
CA ASN A 443 37.08 11.68 7.55
C ASN A 443 38.01 10.46 7.52
N THR A 444 37.51 9.31 7.08
CA THR A 444 38.30 8.06 7.00
C THR A 444 38.76 7.72 5.60
N THR A 445 38.51 8.62 4.65
CA THR A 445 38.89 8.49 3.26
C THR A 445 40.33 8.93 3.03
N ASP A 446 40.83 8.77 1.80
CA ASP A 446 42.14 9.21 1.35
C ASP A 446 42.15 10.60 0.69
N VAL A 447 41.00 11.27 0.65
CA VAL A 447 40.82 12.62 0.10
C VAL A 447 40.43 13.62 1.18
N SER A 448 40.69 14.91 0.94
CA SER A 448 40.19 15.98 1.80
C SER A 448 38.73 16.30 1.46
N ILE A 449 37.94 16.59 2.50
CA ILE A 449 36.54 17.02 2.39
C ILE A 449 36.38 18.40 3.04
N GLU A 450 35.24 19.04 2.84
CA GLU A 450 34.85 20.26 3.54
C GLU A 450 33.74 19.94 4.55
N VAL A 451 33.88 20.41 5.79
CA VAL A 451 32.84 20.38 6.81
C VAL A 451 32.47 21.82 7.15
N ASN A 452 31.29 22.26 6.73
CA ASN A 452 30.88 23.66 6.76
C ASN A 452 31.90 24.58 6.03
N GLU A 453 32.64 25.42 6.75
CA GLU A 453 33.67 26.31 6.19
C GLU A 453 35.10 25.76 6.37
N ASP A 454 35.27 24.63 7.05
CA ASP A 454 36.56 24.06 7.41
C ASP A 454 36.96 22.93 6.46
N THR A 455 38.24 22.90 6.06
CA THR A 455 38.82 21.74 5.36
C THR A 455 39.16 20.65 6.37
N LEU A 456 38.74 19.41 6.10
CA LEU A 456 39.03 18.24 6.90
C LEU A 456 39.84 17.23 6.06
N ASP A 457 41.13 17.15 6.33
CA ASP A 457 42.04 16.25 5.61
C ASP A 457 41.81 14.78 5.97
N ALA A 458 42.36 13.89 5.15
CA ALA A 458 42.31 12.44 5.36
C ALA A 458 42.75 12.03 6.78
N GLY A 459 41.92 11.22 7.44
CA GLY A 459 42.16 10.70 8.79
C GLY A 459 41.86 11.69 9.94
N GLN A 460 41.40 12.90 9.64
CA GLN A 460 41.09 13.89 10.67
C GLN A 460 39.66 13.75 11.21
N THR A 461 39.43 14.38 12.37
CA THR A 461 38.11 14.47 13.00
C THR A 461 37.88 15.90 13.45
N ILE A 462 36.66 16.40 13.26
CA ILE A 462 36.22 17.71 13.73
C ILE A 462 34.87 17.58 14.46
N THR A 463 34.69 18.35 15.54
CA THR A 463 33.38 18.55 16.17
C THR A 463 32.93 19.97 15.85
N VAL A 464 31.76 20.12 15.25
CA VAL A 464 31.24 21.44 14.86
C VAL A 464 30.94 22.25 16.13
N GLU A 465 31.54 23.43 16.26
CA GLU A 465 31.36 24.25 17.46
C GLU A 465 29.96 24.85 17.54
N LYS A 466 29.42 24.93 18.76
CA LYS A 466 28.19 25.71 19.02
C LYS A 466 28.52 27.19 18.90
N LYS A 467 27.98 27.87 17.87
CA LYS A 467 28.08 29.32 17.75
C LYS A 467 27.47 29.96 19.01
N PRO A 468 28.14 30.91 19.68
CA PRO A 468 27.60 31.55 20.88
C PRO A 468 26.26 32.20 20.56
N GLU A 469 25.24 31.87 21.36
CA GLU A 469 23.95 32.56 21.31
C GLU A 469 24.23 34.05 21.57
N THR A 470 23.92 34.91 20.60
CA THR A 470 24.01 36.35 20.82
C THR A 470 22.99 36.72 21.90
N GLU A 471 23.47 36.90 23.13
CA GLU A 471 22.67 37.52 24.18
C GLU A 471 22.17 38.87 23.64
N ASN A 472 20.85 39.04 23.55
CA ASN A 472 20.29 40.37 23.41
C ASN A 472 20.83 41.20 24.59
N PRO A 473 21.39 42.39 24.34
CA PRO A 473 21.95 43.19 25.42
C PRO A 473 20.87 43.46 26.47
N PRO A 474 21.23 43.42 27.77
CA PRO A 474 20.26 43.66 28.83
C PRO A 474 19.59 45.01 28.61
N ALA A 475 18.26 45.04 28.71
CA ALA A 475 17.50 46.28 28.71
C ALA A 475 18.10 47.19 29.78
N GLY A 476 18.67 48.32 29.33
CA GLY A 476 19.29 49.30 30.20
C GLY A 476 18.31 49.78 31.26
N ASP A 477 18.72 49.61 32.51
CA ASP A 477 18.08 50.18 33.68
C ASP A 477 18.35 51.69 33.65
N ASN A 478 17.33 52.47 33.30
CA ASN A 478 17.35 53.93 33.46
C ASN A 478 16.51 54.28 34.69
N ASP A 479 17.19 54.44 35.83
CA ASP A 479 16.66 55.09 37.02
C ASP A 479 17.18 56.53 37.10
N ASP A 480 16.32 57.49 36.76
CA ASP A 480 16.56 58.92 36.93
C ASP A 480 15.25 59.65 37.32
N GLY A 481 14.85 59.51 38.58
CA GLY A 481 14.27 60.56 39.45
C GLY A 481 13.29 61.64 38.92
N ASN A 482 12.02 61.50 39.35
CA ASN A 482 11.26 62.46 40.18
C ASN A 482 10.47 63.64 39.53
N LYS A 483 9.12 63.56 39.48
CA LYS A 483 8.13 64.23 40.39
C LYS A 483 6.71 64.30 39.78
N ASN A 484 5.78 63.65 40.51
CA ASN A 484 4.33 63.87 40.72
C ASN A 484 3.54 64.83 39.81
N GLU A 485 2.42 64.34 39.26
CA GLU A 485 1.04 64.67 39.69
C GLU A 485 0.00 63.73 39.00
N GLU A 486 -0.83 63.05 39.80
CA GLU A 486 -2.09 62.35 39.44
C GLU A 486 -3.22 63.13 40.16
N PRO A 487 -4.48 63.21 39.67
CA PRO A 487 -5.36 62.05 39.39
C PRO A 487 -6.19 62.26 38.07
N GLU A 488 -7.04 61.39 37.53
CA GLU A 488 -7.94 60.40 38.10
C GLU A 488 -8.40 59.38 37.03
N LYS A 489 -8.53 58.15 37.53
CA LYS A 489 -9.02 56.84 37.08
C LYS A 489 -10.12 56.63 36.02
N ASP A 490 -10.08 55.36 35.57
CA ASP A 490 -11.14 54.42 35.13
C ASP A 490 -11.37 54.27 33.61
N THR A 491 -11.30 53.09 32.97
CA THR A 491 -11.07 51.69 33.39
C THR A 491 -10.59 50.86 32.18
N VAL A 492 -9.52 50.07 32.33
CA VAL A 492 -9.32 48.81 31.58
C VAL A 492 -8.54 47.84 32.47
N PRO A 493 -9.00 46.60 32.73
CA PRO A 493 -8.15 45.58 33.33
C PRO A 493 -7.15 45.03 32.29
N LYS A 494 -5.87 44.99 32.68
CA LYS A 494 -4.84 44.03 32.22
C LYS A 494 -5.32 42.59 32.53
N THR A 495 -4.83 41.51 31.90
CA THR A 495 -3.50 40.89 32.06
C THR A 495 -3.43 39.69 31.09
N SER A 496 -2.30 39.45 30.41
CA SER A 496 -1.30 38.38 30.68
C SER A 496 -1.88 36.95 30.51
N ASP A 497 -1.29 36.02 29.76
CA ASP A 497 0.09 35.57 29.77
C ASP A 497 0.50 34.99 28.40
N VAL A 498 1.68 35.37 27.91
CA VAL A 498 2.49 34.53 27.04
C VAL A 498 3.66 34.05 27.87
N ASN A 499 3.60 32.79 28.31
CA ASN A 499 4.77 32.04 28.74
C ASN A 499 4.52 30.53 28.63
N ASN A 500 5.57 29.85 28.16
CA ASN A 500 5.89 28.44 28.29
C ASN A 500 5.13 27.40 27.44
N MET A 501 5.81 26.86 26.42
CA MET A 501 6.38 25.49 26.46
C MET A 501 6.85 24.99 25.08
N PHE A 502 8.16 24.78 24.93
CA PHE A 502 8.71 23.58 24.28
C PHE A 502 9.05 22.57 25.42
N PRO A 503 9.34 21.28 25.17
CA PRO A 503 8.81 20.33 24.17
C PRO A 503 8.18 19.09 24.85
N TRP A 504 7.41 18.28 24.12
CA TRP A 504 6.98 16.95 24.57
C TRP A 504 7.62 15.88 23.66
N ILE A 505 8.56 15.11 24.21
CA ILE A 505 8.93 13.77 23.73
C ILE A 505 8.97 12.80 24.93
N MET A 506 8.25 11.68 24.73
CA MET A 506 8.29 10.36 25.38
C MET A 506 8.10 10.20 26.89
N ALA A 507 6.97 9.55 27.23
CA ALA A 507 6.95 8.42 28.16
C ALA A 507 5.75 7.52 27.86
N MET A 508 5.96 6.37 27.22
CA MET A 508 5.03 5.23 27.36
C MET A 508 5.81 3.92 27.34
N ALA A 509 6.33 3.57 28.51
CA ALA A 509 6.80 2.23 28.83
C ALA A 509 5.79 1.54 29.76
N LEU A 510 5.38 0.34 29.37
CA LEU A 510 5.06 -0.82 30.20
C LEU A 510 4.05 -0.65 31.35
N ALA A 511 2.83 -1.16 31.11
CA ALA A 511 2.00 -1.75 32.16
C ALA A 511 1.34 -3.05 31.65
N ALA A 512 2.16 -4.09 31.45
CA ALA A 512 1.67 -5.47 31.50
C ALA A 512 1.71 -5.92 32.98
N GLY A 513 0.64 -5.61 33.71
CA GLY A 513 0.42 -6.09 35.07
C GLY A 513 -0.36 -7.40 35.05
N ALA A 514 0.34 -8.49 35.37
CA ALA A 514 -0.24 -9.82 35.57
C ALA A 514 -1.31 -9.82 36.67
N ALA A 515 -2.49 -10.37 36.35
CA ALA A 515 -3.43 -10.90 37.35
C ALA A 515 -4.32 -11.98 36.71
N ALA A 516 -3.71 -13.12 36.36
CA ALA A 516 -4.43 -14.36 36.08
C ALA A 516 -3.83 -15.49 36.91
N MET A 517 -4.20 -15.55 38.19
CA MET A 517 -4.16 -16.77 38.99
C MET A 517 -5.22 -16.67 40.09
N LEU A 518 -6.34 -17.38 39.90
CA LEU A 518 -7.05 -18.16 40.92
C LEU A 518 -8.42 -18.61 40.38
N LYS A 519 -8.46 -19.83 39.83
CA LYS A 519 -9.45 -20.83 40.23
C LYS A 519 -9.04 -22.20 39.73
N ARG A 520 -8.55 -23.02 40.65
CA ARG A 520 -8.44 -24.47 40.52
C ARG A 520 -9.43 -25.07 41.52
N LYS A 521 -10.24 -26.02 41.04
CA LYS A 521 -11.06 -27.00 41.76
C LYS A 521 -12.27 -26.48 42.57
N GLU A 522 -13.45 -26.87 42.09
CA GLU A 522 -14.40 -27.76 42.79
C GLU A 522 -15.49 -28.17 41.78
N GLY A 523 -15.75 -29.48 41.64
CA GLY A 523 -16.74 -30.06 40.72
C GLY A 523 -16.13 -31.02 39.71
#